data_AF-A0A9C8WIS6-F1
#
_entry.id   AF-A0A9C8WIS6-F1
#
_cell.length_a   1.000
_cell.length_b   1.000
_cell.length_c   1.000
_cell.angle_alpha   90.00
_cell.angle_beta   90.00
_cell.angle_gamma   90.00
#
_symmetry.space_group_name_H-M   'P 1'
#
loop_
_entity.id
_entity.type
_entity.pdbx_description
1 polymer ?
#
loop_
_entity_poly.entity_id
_entity_poly.type
_entity_poly.pdbx_seq_one_letter_code
_entity_poly.pdbx_strand_id
1 'polypeptide(L)'
;VERLAPAEGGGFSLWAGGRPQKFAQVLSTTAPSRMAELVPALPQEYLQSLQSLKSLGAVVLVLSLKQQLSAQGYYWFNIPKSAGFPFLALVEHTNFVSPEHFGGEHIVYCGDYLPAEHEYFRLGKDALLERFLPAIRRINPAFSTAWLNDTWLFRTAYAQPVPFLNHSRNIPDVRTPLPGLYFASMSQVYPWDRGTNFAVEMGRRVAEEMMKAEG
;
A
#
# COMPACT_ATOMS: atom_id res chain seq x y z
N VAL A 1 11.76 0.62 13.01
CA VAL A 1 11.66 -0.48 14.00
C VAL A 1 12.42 -1.68 13.46
N GLU A 2 13.39 -2.15 14.23
CA GLU A 2 14.25 -3.28 13.90
C GLU A 2 13.74 -4.58 14.50
N ARG A 3 13.23 -4.53 15.75
CA ARG A 3 12.78 -5.70 16.51
C ARG A 3 11.77 -5.31 17.59
N LEU A 4 10.91 -6.24 17.94
CA LEU A 4 10.01 -6.23 19.09
C LEU A 4 10.16 -7.56 19.87
N ALA A 5 10.19 -7.49 21.19
CA ALA A 5 10.23 -8.68 22.05
C ALA A 5 9.52 -8.42 23.38
N PRO A 6 8.95 -9.46 24.02
CA PRO A 6 8.47 -9.33 25.40
C PRO A 6 9.55 -8.80 26.33
N ALA A 7 9.18 -7.88 27.23
CA ALA A 7 10.10 -7.32 28.22
C ALA A 7 9.97 -8.06 29.56
N GLU A 8 11.08 -8.12 30.31
CA GLU A 8 11.04 -8.54 31.72
C GLU A 8 10.13 -7.61 32.53
N GLY A 9 9.23 -8.21 33.30
CA GLY A 9 8.22 -7.48 34.09
C GLY A 9 6.92 -7.15 33.32
N GLY A 10 6.78 -7.62 32.07
CA GLY A 10 5.60 -7.38 31.23
C GLY A 10 5.82 -6.31 30.16
N GLY A 11 4.91 -6.26 29.18
CA GLY A 11 5.00 -5.36 28.03
C GLY A 11 6.06 -5.78 27.00
N PHE A 12 6.52 -4.81 26.20
CA PHE A 12 7.42 -5.03 25.06
C PHE A 12 8.60 -4.08 25.07
N SER A 13 9.75 -4.59 24.64
CA SER A 13 10.90 -3.79 24.23
C SER A 13 10.88 -3.62 22.71
N LEU A 14 11.04 -2.38 22.25
CA LEU A 14 11.09 -1.96 20.86
C LEU A 14 12.48 -1.42 20.55
N TRP A 15 13.14 -1.95 19.53
CA TRP A 15 14.43 -1.45 19.05
C TRP A 15 14.24 -0.58 17.81
N ALA A 16 14.71 0.66 17.87
CA ALA A 16 14.81 1.57 16.75
C ALA A 16 16.09 2.40 16.88
N GLY A 17 16.99 2.31 15.89
CA GLY A 17 18.31 2.94 15.98
C GLY A 17 19.21 2.26 17.02
N GLY A 18 19.07 0.94 17.20
CA GLY A 18 19.90 0.14 18.10
C GLY A 18 19.62 0.29 19.61
N ARG A 19 18.73 1.18 20.05
CA ARG A 19 18.37 1.37 21.47
C ARG A 19 16.98 0.81 21.79
N PRO A 20 16.81 0.02 22.88
CA PRO A 20 15.49 -0.45 23.30
C PRO A 20 14.70 0.64 24.01
N GLN A 21 13.40 0.70 23.73
CA GLN A 21 12.40 1.47 24.46
C GLN A 21 11.31 0.51 24.96
N LYS A 22 10.86 0.67 26.21
CA LYS A 22 9.84 -0.18 26.82
C LYS A 22 8.45 0.43 26.66
N PHE A 23 7.47 -0.42 26.35
CA PHE A 23 6.06 -0.07 26.23
C PHE A 23 5.20 -1.11 26.95
N ALA A 24 4.15 -0.69 27.65
CA ALA A 24 3.20 -1.60 28.29
C ALA A 24 2.40 -2.41 27.24
N GLN A 25 2.01 -1.73 26.16
CA GLN A 25 1.32 -2.33 25.02
C GLN A 25 1.90 -1.79 23.70
N VAL A 26 1.76 -2.56 22.63
CA VAL A 26 2.21 -2.20 21.27
C VAL A 26 1.11 -2.52 20.27
N LEU A 27 0.74 -1.54 19.46
CA LEU A 27 -0.06 -1.73 18.25
C LEU A 27 0.85 -1.70 17.02
N SER A 28 0.99 -2.83 16.34
CA SER A 28 1.70 -2.90 15.07
C SER A 28 0.73 -2.72 13.90
N THR A 29 1.00 -1.71 13.06
CA THR A 29 0.25 -1.45 11.83
C THR A 29 1.05 -1.76 10.56
N THR A 30 2.04 -2.64 10.66
CA THR A 30 2.91 -2.99 9.53
C THR A 30 2.24 -3.99 8.59
N ALA A 31 2.90 -4.30 7.46
CA ALA A 31 2.52 -5.46 6.65
C ALA A 31 2.61 -6.77 7.47
N PRO A 32 1.81 -7.81 7.16
CA PRO A 32 1.84 -9.09 7.87
C PRO A 32 3.22 -9.76 7.89
N SER A 33 3.93 -9.76 6.75
CA SER A 33 5.30 -10.29 6.68
C SER A 33 6.26 -9.54 7.60
N ARG A 34 6.15 -8.21 7.65
CA ARG A 34 6.98 -7.39 8.52
C ARG A 34 6.66 -7.62 10.00
N MET A 35 5.41 -7.87 10.35
CA MET A 35 5.03 -8.25 11.72
C MET A 35 5.70 -9.56 12.15
N ALA A 36 5.68 -10.57 11.27
CA ALA A 36 6.34 -11.84 11.51
C ALA A 36 7.87 -11.70 11.70
N GLU A 37 8.52 -10.81 10.94
CA GLU A 37 9.96 -10.49 11.11
C GLU A 37 10.25 -9.74 12.41
N LEU A 38 9.40 -8.77 12.77
CA LEU A 38 9.61 -7.92 13.94
C LEU A 38 9.46 -8.70 15.25
N VAL A 39 8.54 -9.68 15.29
CA VAL A 39 8.18 -10.43 16.50
C VAL A 39 8.25 -11.95 16.25
N PRO A 40 9.45 -12.54 16.06
CA PRO A 40 9.59 -13.97 15.82
C PRO A 40 9.20 -14.84 17.03
N ALA A 41 8.97 -14.21 18.20
CA ALA A 41 8.49 -14.87 19.42
C ALA A 41 6.97 -15.19 19.40
N LEU A 42 6.23 -14.73 18.38
CA LEU A 42 4.83 -15.12 18.20
C LEU A 42 4.72 -16.65 18.00
N PRO A 43 3.64 -17.30 18.47
CA PRO A 43 3.42 -18.71 18.21
C PRO A 43 3.42 -19.04 16.71
N GLN A 44 3.94 -20.22 16.38
CA GLN A 44 4.10 -20.66 15.00
C GLN A 44 2.80 -20.61 14.19
N GLU A 45 1.67 -20.96 14.80
CA GLU A 45 0.34 -20.91 14.17
C GLU A 45 -0.04 -19.48 13.76
N TYR A 46 0.17 -18.50 14.65
CA TYR A 46 -0.12 -17.10 14.35
C TYR A 46 0.83 -16.56 13.27
N LEU A 47 2.12 -16.91 13.32
CA LEU A 47 3.08 -16.56 12.27
C LEU A 47 2.67 -17.11 10.90
N GLN A 48 2.22 -18.37 10.83
CA GLN A 48 1.73 -18.99 9.61
C GLN A 48 0.48 -18.28 9.08
N SER A 49 -0.44 -17.87 9.95
CA SER A 49 -1.63 -17.10 9.56
C SER A 49 -1.23 -15.79 8.86
N LEU A 50 -0.28 -15.03 9.42
CA LEU A 50 0.23 -13.79 8.83
C LEU A 50 0.87 -14.03 7.45
N GLN A 51 1.66 -15.09 7.32
CA GLN A 51 2.36 -15.45 6.08
C GLN A 51 1.41 -15.97 4.98
N SER A 52 0.26 -16.51 5.38
CA SER A 52 -0.77 -17.00 4.46
C SER A 52 -1.55 -15.86 3.77
N LEU A 53 -1.55 -14.66 4.35
CA LEU A 53 -2.26 -13.49 3.82
C LEU A 53 -1.59 -13.03 2.52
N LYS A 54 -2.29 -13.24 1.40
CA LYS A 54 -1.79 -12.87 0.07
C LYS A 54 -2.10 -11.41 -0.25
N SER A 55 -1.19 -10.80 -0.99
CA SER A 55 -1.37 -9.46 -1.54
C SER A 55 -0.76 -9.35 -2.94
N LEU A 56 -1.29 -8.42 -3.73
CA LEU A 56 -0.57 -7.85 -4.86
C LEU A 56 0.23 -6.63 -4.38
N GLY A 57 1.34 -6.37 -5.06
CA GLY A 57 2.05 -5.11 -4.93
C GLY A 57 1.43 -4.05 -5.85
N ALA A 58 1.83 -2.80 -5.65
CA ALA A 58 1.47 -1.67 -6.50
C ALA A 58 2.71 -1.10 -7.18
N VAL A 59 2.57 -0.77 -8.46
CA VAL A 59 3.54 0.04 -9.22
C VAL A 59 2.81 1.27 -9.73
N VAL A 60 3.35 2.45 -9.45
CA VAL A 60 2.79 3.72 -9.88
C VAL A 60 3.88 4.53 -10.58
N LEU A 61 3.64 4.89 -11.83
CA LEU A 61 4.43 5.88 -12.55
C LEU A 61 3.67 7.19 -12.56
N VAL A 62 4.25 8.23 -11.97
CA VAL A 62 3.72 9.59 -11.95
C VAL A 62 4.41 10.39 -13.04
N LEU A 63 3.63 11.14 -13.81
CA LEU A 63 4.11 12.04 -14.85
C LEU A 63 3.71 13.46 -14.47
N SER A 64 4.66 14.38 -14.54
CA SER A 64 4.37 15.81 -14.62
C SER A 64 4.40 16.23 -16.08
N LEU A 65 3.33 16.90 -16.52
CA LEU A 65 3.11 17.33 -17.90
C LEU A 65 2.95 18.85 -17.99
N LYS A 66 3.43 19.43 -19.08
CA LYS A 66 3.25 20.85 -19.42
C LYS A 66 1.82 21.23 -19.76
N GLN A 67 0.98 20.25 -20.06
CA GLN A 67 -0.41 20.47 -20.46
C GLN A 67 -1.28 19.24 -20.16
N GLN A 68 -2.59 19.46 -20.15
CA GLN A 68 -3.59 18.46 -19.84
C GLN A 68 -3.53 17.25 -20.79
N LEU A 69 -3.56 16.05 -20.23
CA LEU A 69 -3.57 14.81 -21.00
C LEU A 69 -4.97 14.50 -21.51
N SER A 70 -5.99 14.50 -20.64
CA SER A 70 -7.37 14.26 -21.03
C SER A 70 -7.97 15.50 -21.69
N ALA A 71 -8.25 15.41 -22.98
CA ALA A 71 -8.91 16.49 -23.72
C ALA A 71 -10.33 16.82 -23.21
N GLN A 72 -10.94 15.93 -22.43
CA GLN A 72 -12.26 16.12 -21.81
C GLN A 72 -12.18 16.43 -20.31
N GLY A 73 -10.98 16.55 -19.74
CA GLY A 73 -10.79 16.82 -18.32
C GLY A 73 -11.23 15.67 -17.40
N TYR A 74 -11.17 14.43 -17.85
CA TYR A 74 -11.51 13.28 -17.00
C TYR A 74 -10.47 13.11 -15.87
N TYR A 75 -10.96 12.97 -14.65
CA TYR A 75 -10.11 12.70 -13.49
C TYR A 75 -9.58 11.26 -13.47
N TRP A 76 -10.39 10.27 -13.85
CA TRP A 76 -10.08 8.85 -13.68
C TRP A 76 -10.48 8.03 -14.89
N PHE A 77 -9.56 7.17 -15.35
CA PHE A 77 -9.80 6.16 -16.37
C PHE A 77 -9.58 4.76 -15.79
N ASN A 78 -10.58 3.89 -15.94
CA ASN A 78 -10.43 2.46 -15.74
C ASN A 78 -9.97 1.83 -17.05
N ILE A 79 -8.80 1.19 -17.02
CA ILE A 79 -8.10 0.80 -18.22
C ILE A 79 -8.15 -0.73 -18.40
N PRO A 80 -8.71 -1.24 -19.50
CA PRO A 80 -8.84 -2.67 -19.72
C PRO A 80 -7.50 -3.30 -20.12
N LYS A 81 -6.92 -4.11 -19.22
CA LYS A 81 -5.71 -4.92 -19.48
C LYS A 81 -5.85 -5.81 -20.71
N SER A 82 -7.04 -6.37 -20.93
CA SER A 82 -7.35 -7.22 -22.10
C SER A 82 -7.21 -6.49 -23.45
N ALA A 83 -7.30 -5.15 -23.46
CA ALA A 83 -7.06 -4.32 -24.64
C ALA A 83 -5.57 -3.92 -24.81
N GLY A 84 -4.66 -4.60 -24.11
CA GLY A 84 -3.21 -4.43 -24.24
C GLY A 84 -2.66 -3.19 -23.53
N PHE A 85 -3.37 -2.63 -22.56
CA PHE A 85 -2.83 -1.53 -21.75
C PHE A 85 -1.91 -2.06 -20.63
N PRO A 86 -0.82 -1.34 -20.31
CA PRO A 86 0.17 -1.81 -19.34
C PRO A 86 -0.18 -1.47 -17.89
N PHE A 87 -1.19 -0.66 -17.61
CA PHE A 87 -1.65 -0.28 -16.27
C PHE A 87 -3.18 -0.36 -16.17
N LEU A 88 -3.71 -0.44 -14.95
CA LEU A 88 -5.16 -0.58 -14.69
C LEU A 88 -5.87 0.77 -14.55
N ALA A 89 -5.15 1.79 -14.07
CA ALA A 89 -5.72 3.08 -13.76
C ALA A 89 -4.83 4.18 -14.33
N LEU A 90 -5.46 5.17 -14.96
CA LEU A 90 -4.84 6.45 -15.25
C LEU A 90 -5.65 7.53 -14.56
N VAL A 91 -4.99 8.33 -13.73
CA VAL A 91 -5.64 9.37 -12.93
C VAL A 91 -4.95 10.69 -13.19
N GLU A 92 -5.65 11.63 -13.79
CA GLU A 92 -5.13 12.99 -14.01
C GLU A 92 -5.57 13.85 -12.83
N HIS A 93 -4.72 13.88 -11.79
CA HIS A 93 -5.02 14.50 -10.50
C HIS A 93 -5.46 15.94 -10.63
N THR A 94 -4.82 16.64 -11.57
CA THR A 94 -4.99 18.07 -11.75
C THR A 94 -6.31 18.46 -12.43
N ASN A 95 -7.14 17.48 -12.78
CA ASN A 95 -8.53 17.70 -13.14
C ASN A 95 -9.45 17.75 -11.89
N PHE A 96 -8.96 17.33 -10.72
CA PHE A 96 -9.65 17.44 -9.43
C PHE A 96 -9.09 18.58 -8.57
N VAL A 97 -7.76 18.76 -8.55
CA VAL A 97 -7.09 19.87 -7.83
C VAL A 97 -6.36 20.76 -8.83
N SER A 98 -6.55 22.08 -8.78
CA SER A 98 -5.99 23.00 -9.79
C SER A 98 -4.47 22.80 -10.00
N PRO A 99 -3.98 22.82 -11.27
CA PRO A 99 -2.54 22.85 -11.58
C PRO A 99 -1.76 23.97 -10.88
N GLU A 100 -2.41 25.06 -10.47
CA GLU A 100 -1.78 26.17 -9.75
C GLU A 100 -1.09 25.73 -8.45
N HIS A 101 -1.59 24.68 -7.79
CA HIS A 101 -0.96 24.08 -6.61
C HIS A 101 0.28 23.23 -6.94
N PHE A 102 0.54 23.00 -8.23
CA PHE A 102 1.61 22.16 -8.77
C PHE A 102 2.47 22.92 -9.78
N GLY A 103 2.61 24.25 -9.61
CA GLY A 103 3.45 25.07 -10.49
C GLY A 103 2.90 25.24 -11.92
N GLY A 104 1.60 25.02 -12.12
CA GLY A 104 0.95 25.02 -13.43
C GLY A 104 1.10 23.70 -14.20
N GLU A 105 1.73 22.68 -13.60
CA GLU A 105 1.92 21.38 -14.22
C GLU A 105 0.71 20.47 -14.05
N HIS A 106 0.50 19.57 -15.01
CA HIS A 106 -0.56 18.57 -14.97
C HIS A 106 -0.02 17.23 -14.47
N ILE A 107 -0.60 16.71 -13.39
CA ILE A 107 -0.10 15.51 -12.71
C ILE A 107 -0.93 14.29 -13.09
N VAL A 108 -0.29 13.28 -13.65
CA VAL A 108 -0.92 12.02 -14.08
C VAL A 108 -0.29 10.83 -13.37
N TYR A 109 -1.13 9.98 -12.76
CA TYR A 109 -0.73 8.71 -12.16
C TYR A 109 -1.13 7.54 -13.07
N CYS A 110 -0.17 6.70 -13.45
CA CYS A 110 -0.41 5.42 -14.10
C CYS A 110 -0.18 4.30 -13.08
N GLY A 111 -1.26 3.73 -12.55
CA GLY A 111 -1.24 2.78 -11.44
C GLY A 111 -1.61 1.36 -11.85
N ASP A 112 -0.92 0.39 -11.25
CA ASP A 112 -1.17 -1.03 -11.49
C ASP A 112 -0.98 -1.89 -10.24
N TYR A 113 -1.76 -2.97 -10.12
CA TYR A 113 -1.60 -3.99 -9.07
C TYR A 113 -1.14 -5.30 -9.68
N LEU A 114 0.00 -5.80 -9.22
CA LEU A 114 0.73 -6.89 -9.86
C LEU A 114 1.29 -7.87 -8.81
N PRO A 115 1.50 -9.15 -9.16
CA PRO A 115 2.34 -10.04 -8.36
C PRO A 115 3.71 -9.43 -8.12
N ALA A 116 4.30 -9.65 -6.94
CA ALA A 116 5.56 -9.01 -6.55
C ALA A 116 6.74 -9.42 -7.46
N GLU A 117 6.62 -10.56 -8.14
CA GLU A 117 7.61 -11.11 -9.08
C GLU A 117 7.52 -10.49 -10.48
N HIS A 118 6.48 -9.69 -10.75
CA HIS A 118 6.27 -9.06 -12.06
C HIS A 118 7.48 -8.19 -12.45
N GLU A 119 7.83 -8.18 -13.75
CA GLU A 119 9.00 -7.44 -14.24
C GLU A 119 9.00 -5.96 -13.87
N TYR A 120 7.81 -5.36 -13.73
CA TYR A 120 7.65 -3.96 -13.34
C TYR A 120 8.17 -3.65 -11.96
N PHE A 121 8.44 -4.61 -11.08
CA PHE A 121 9.12 -4.35 -9.82
C PHE A 121 10.65 -4.19 -9.97
N ARG A 122 11.21 -4.63 -11.10
CA ARG A 122 12.66 -4.62 -11.39
C ARG A 122 13.08 -3.57 -12.41
N LEU A 123 12.18 -3.13 -13.29
CA LEU A 123 12.51 -2.11 -14.30
C LEU A 123 12.94 -0.78 -13.67
N GLY A 124 13.79 -0.01 -14.34
CA GLY A 124 14.03 1.39 -13.98
C GLY A 124 12.85 2.29 -14.34
N LYS A 125 12.88 3.55 -13.89
CA LYS A 125 11.88 4.58 -14.20
C LYS A 125 11.70 4.75 -15.71
N ASP A 126 12.79 4.99 -16.41
CA ASP A 126 12.77 5.30 -17.85
C ASP A 126 12.34 4.08 -18.67
N ALA A 127 12.84 2.90 -18.33
CA ALA A 127 12.41 1.66 -18.97
C ALA A 127 10.91 1.39 -18.81
N LEU A 128 10.33 1.69 -17.63
CA LEU A 128 8.90 1.55 -17.42
C LEU A 128 8.10 2.64 -18.15
N LEU A 129 8.60 3.87 -18.18
CA LEU A 129 8.02 4.97 -18.96
C LEU A 129 7.90 4.58 -20.43
N GLU A 130 8.96 4.05 -21.05
CA GLU A 130 8.94 3.58 -22.43
C GLU A 130 7.87 2.51 -22.69
N ARG A 131 7.61 1.63 -21.72
CA ARG A 131 6.49 0.66 -21.81
C ARG A 131 5.13 1.34 -21.78
N PHE A 132 4.99 2.47 -21.07
CA PHE A 132 3.72 3.14 -20.82
C PHE A 132 3.39 4.20 -21.89
N LEU A 133 4.39 4.81 -22.53
CA LEU A 133 4.20 5.85 -23.54
C LEU A 133 3.22 5.48 -24.66
N PRO A 134 3.26 4.26 -25.26
CA PRO A 134 2.30 3.88 -26.29
C PRO A 134 0.85 3.91 -25.79
N ALA A 135 0.63 3.50 -24.54
CA ALA A 135 -0.70 3.51 -23.93
C ALA A 135 -1.19 4.91 -23.59
N ILE A 136 -0.31 5.79 -23.10
CA ILE A 136 -0.64 7.20 -22.84
C ILE A 136 -1.04 7.90 -24.14
N ARG A 137 -0.33 7.64 -25.25
CA ARG A 137 -0.69 8.17 -26.57
C ARG A 137 -2.03 7.66 -27.11
N ARG A 138 -2.47 6.47 -26.69
CA ARG A 138 -3.82 5.97 -27.00
C ARG A 138 -4.91 6.76 -26.28
N ILE A 139 -4.62 7.35 -25.11
CA ILE A 139 -5.56 8.22 -24.38
C ILE A 139 -5.66 9.58 -25.06
N ASN A 140 -4.53 10.15 -25.47
CA ASN A 140 -4.50 11.38 -26.26
C ASN A 140 -3.52 11.25 -27.43
N PRO A 141 -4.02 11.14 -28.69
CA PRO A 141 -3.16 11.03 -29.86
C PRO A 141 -2.19 12.19 -30.09
N ALA A 142 -2.51 13.38 -29.56
CA ALA A 142 -1.67 14.57 -29.63
C ALA A 142 -0.52 14.56 -28.60
N PHE A 143 -0.57 13.65 -27.62
CA PHE A 143 0.50 13.50 -26.64
C PHE A 143 1.84 13.24 -27.32
N SER A 144 2.86 13.94 -26.83
CA SER A 144 4.26 13.80 -27.23
C SER A 144 5.12 13.81 -25.97
N THR A 145 6.26 13.12 -26.02
CA THR A 145 7.25 13.14 -24.93
C THR A 145 7.76 14.55 -24.61
N ALA A 146 7.65 15.50 -25.55
CA ALA A 146 7.95 16.91 -25.30
C ALA A 146 7.05 17.57 -24.23
N TRP A 147 5.90 16.95 -23.90
CA TRP A 147 5.00 17.41 -22.84
C TRP A 147 5.53 17.04 -21.45
N LEU A 148 6.43 16.06 -21.33
CA LEU A 148 6.98 15.63 -20.05
C LEU A 148 7.87 16.74 -19.46
N ASN A 149 7.64 17.05 -18.19
CA ASN A 149 8.59 17.81 -17.36
C ASN A 149 9.47 16.86 -16.56
N ASP A 150 8.85 15.92 -15.84
CA ASP A 150 9.56 14.87 -15.09
C ASP A 150 8.62 13.67 -14.85
N THR A 151 9.20 12.60 -14.33
CA THR A 151 8.50 11.39 -13.92
C THR A 151 9.04 10.87 -12.59
N TRP A 152 8.19 10.14 -11.86
CA TRP A 152 8.56 9.47 -10.61
C TRP A 152 7.96 8.08 -10.56
N LEU A 153 8.71 7.15 -10.02
CA LEU A 153 8.33 5.75 -9.95
C LEU A 153 8.26 5.31 -8.48
N PHE A 154 7.09 4.84 -8.07
CA PHE A 154 6.83 4.32 -6.73
C PHE A 154 6.39 2.86 -6.80
N ARG A 155 6.81 2.09 -5.79
CA ARG A 155 6.51 0.66 -5.70
C ARG A 155 6.35 0.23 -4.25
N THR A 156 5.46 -0.71 -4.02
CA THR A 156 5.39 -1.47 -2.78
C THR A 156 4.94 -2.90 -3.09
N ALA A 157 5.55 -3.89 -2.42
CA ALA A 157 5.18 -5.30 -2.58
C ALA A 157 3.86 -5.65 -1.87
N TYR A 158 3.44 -4.83 -0.91
CA TYR A 158 2.21 -5.03 -0.13
C TYR A 158 1.28 -3.83 -0.37
N ALA A 159 0.28 -4.02 -1.23
CA ALA A 159 -0.65 -2.96 -1.61
C ALA A 159 -2.11 -3.39 -1.59
N GLN A 160 -2.47 -4.48 -2.25
CA GLN A 160 -3.85 -4.97 -2.37
C GLN A 160 -3.97 -6.35 -1.73
N PRO A 161 -4.65 -6.50 -0.59
CA PRO A 161 -5.02 -7.81 -0.08
C PRO A 161 -5.85 -8.59 -1.11
N VAL A 162 -5.58 -9.89 -1.23
CA VAL A 162 -6.31 -10.80 -2.13
C VAL A 162 -7.12 -11.78 -1.29
N PRO A 163 -8.43 -11.53 -1.09
CA PRO A 163 -9.30 -12.45 -0.37
C PRO A 163 -9.61 -13.67 -1.24
N PHE A 164 -9.29 -14.86 -0.74
CA PHE A 164 -9.66 -16.14 -1.37
C PHE A 164 -11.02 -16.66 -0.86
N LEU A 165 -11.46 -17.80 -1.39
CA LEU A 165 -12.61 -18.49 -0.84
C LEU A 165 -12.41 -18.76 0.66
N ASN A 166 -13.45 -18.51 1.46
CA ASN A 166 -13.44 -18.62 2.92
C ASN A 166 -12.44 -17.70 3.64
N HIS A 167 -12.03 -16.58 3.04
CA HIS A 167 -11.03 -15.67 3.62
C HIS A 167 -11.37 -15.21 5.04
N SER A 168 -12.64 -15.03 5.39
CA SER A 168 -13.07 -14.64 6.74
C SER A 168 -12.56 -15.56 7.85
N ARG A 169 -12.28 -16.84 7.55
CA ARG A 169 -11.72 -17.82 8.50
C ARG A 169 -10.20 -17.75 8.63
N ASN A 170 -9.54 -17.04 7.72
CA ASN A 170 -8.09 -16.95 7.60
C ASN A 170 -7.55 -15.58 8.06
N ILE A 171 -8.42 -14.71 8.57
CA ILE A 171 -8.02 -13.40 9.09
C ILE A 171 -7.58 -13.61 10.55
N PRO A 172 -6.32 -13.29 10.90
CA PRO A 172 -5.85 -13.40 12.26
C PRO A 172 -6.49 -12.35 13.17
N ASP A 173 -6.66 -12.71 14.44
CA ASP A 173 -7.14 -11.80 15.47
C ASP A 173 -6.22 -10.59 15.61
N VAL A 174 -6.84 -9.44 15.91
CA VAL A 174 -6.11 -8.19 16.18
C VAL A 174 -5.34 -8.26 17.50
N ARG A 175 -5.87 -8.99 18.49
CA ARG A 175 -5.14 -9.33 19.71
C ARG A 175 -4.25 -10.54 19.41
N THR A 176 -2.94 -10.34 19.45
CA THR A 176 -2.02 -11.45 19.22
C THR A 176 -2.00 -12.40 20.43
N PRO A 177 -1.47 -13.62 20.29
CA PRO A 177 -1.28 -14.52 21.43
C PRO A 177 -0.29 -13.99 22.49
N LEU A 178 0.50 -12.95 22.19
CA LEU A 178 1.40 -12.34 23.17
C LEU A 178 0.66 -11.20 23.90
N PRO A 179 0.48 -11.27 25.24
CA PRO A 179 -0.22 -10.25 26.00
C PRO A 179 0.42 -8.87 25.82
N GLY A 180 -0.39 -7.86 25.49
CA GLY A 180 0.06 -6.48 25.25
C GLY A 180 0.49 -6.19 23.81
N LEU A 181 0.45 -7.17 22.89
CA LEU A 181 0.73 -6.95 21.47
C LEU A 181 -0.52 -7.11 20.62
N TYR A 182 -0.75 -6.09 19.80
CA TYR A 182 -1.86 -5.99 18.89
C TYR A 182 -1.36 -5.80 17.46
N PHE A 183 -2.12 -6.30 16.49
CA PHE A 183 -1.83 -6.22 15.08
C PHE A 183 -3.06 -5.74 14.31
N ALA A 184 -2.91 -4.66 13.55
CA ALA A 184 -3.97 -4.09 12.72
C ALA A 184 -3.41 -3.72 11.35
N SER A 185 -3.78 -4.46 10.32
CA SER A 185 -3.25 -4.30 8.97
C SER A 185 -4.34 -4.25 7.92
N MET A 186 -4.03 -3.73 6.74
CA MET A 186 -4.98 -3.69 5.62
C MET A 186 -5.51 -5.08 5.24
N SER A 187 -4.73 -6.14 5.47
CA SER A 187 -5.17 -7.53 5.25
C SER A 187 -6.28 -7.99 6.19
N GLN A 188 -6.57 -7.26 7.27
CA GLN A 188 -7.68 -7.52 8.18
C GLN A 188 -8.90 -6.63 7.86
N VAL A 189 -8.78 -5.71 6.90
CA VAL A 189 -9.92 -4.92 6.41
C VAL A 189 -10.74 -5.83 5.49
N TYR A 190 -11.84 -6.33 6.03
CA TYR A 190 -12.74 -7.28 5.38
C TYR A 190 -14.14 -7.15 5.99
N PRO A 191 -15.24 -7.29 5.21
CA PRO A 191 -15.31 -7.59 3.78
C PRO A 191 -15.10 -6.37 2.86
N TRP A 192 -14.73 -5.24 3.43
CA TRP A 192 -14.51 -3.99 2.71
C TRP A 192 -13.19 -3.98 1.95
N ASP A 193 -13.09 -3.10 0.95
CA ASP A 193 -11.80 -2.83 0.31
C ASP A 193 -10.92 -1.95 1.21
N ARG A 194 -9.61 -1.93 0.94
CA ARG A 194 -8.53 -1.26 1.69
C ARG A 194 -8.56 0.28 1.66
N GLY A 195 -9.73 0.88 1.88
CA GLY A 195 -9.91 2.32 1.95
C GLY A 195 -9.33 2.93 3.23
N THR A 196 -8.83 4.17 3.14
CA THR A 196 -8.26 4.91 4.28
C THR A 196 -9.25 5.07 5.42
N ASN A 197 -10.54 5.23 5.12
CA ASN A 197 -11.61 5.30 6.11
C ASN A 197 -11.64 4.06 7.02
N PHE A 198 -11.52 2.86 6.44
CA PHE A 198 -11.52 1.60 7.20
C PHE A 198 -10.21 1.39 7.97
N ALA A 199 -9.07 1.86 7.44
CA ALA A 199 -7.82 1.85 8.19
C ALA A 199 -7.90 2.73 9.44
N VAL A 200 -8.48 3.93 9.32
CA VAL A 200 -8.70 4.84 10.46
C VAL A 200 -9.68 4.24 11.46
N GLU A 201 -10.81 3.68 10.99
CA GLU A 201 -11.79 3.00 11.84
C GLU A 201 -11.16 1.85 12.63
N MET A 202 -10.42 0.98 11.96
CA MET A 202 -9.74 -0.15 12.59
C MET A 202 -8.72 0.33 13.63
N GLY A 203 -7.91 1.35 13.31
CA GLY A 203 -6.95 1.91 14.25
C GLY A 203 -7.62 2.43 15.53
N ARG A 204 -8.75 3.14 15.39
CA ARG A 204 -9.54 3.63 16.54
C ARG A 204 -10.11 2.47 17.36
N ARG A 205 -10.72 1.48 16.71
CA ARG A 205 -11.30 0.31 17.37
C ARG A 205 -10.26 -0.45 18.19
N VAL A 206 -9.08 -0.72 17.61
CA VAL A 206 -8.03 -1.47 18.30
C VAL A 206 -7.44 -0.66 19.46
N ALA A 207 -7.29 0.66 19.31
CA ALA A 207 -6.89 1.52 20.42
C ALA A 207 -7.91 1.51 21.58
N GLU A 208 -9.21 1.48 21.28
CA GLU A 208 -10.26 1.34 22.30
C GLU A 208 -10.22 -0.02 23.00
N GLU A 209 -9.95 -1.11 22.27
CA GLU A 209 -9.76 -2.44 22.85
C GLU A 209 -8.53 -2.50 23.77
N MET A 210 -7.44 -1.83 23.38
CA MET A 210 -6.22 -1.71 24.19
C MET A 210 -6.46 -1.02 25.52
N MET A 211 -7.19 0.12 25.51
CA MET A 211 -7.52 0.87 26.73
C MET A 211 -8.45 0.11 27.68
N LYS A 212 -9.38 -0.69 27.15
CA LYS A 212 -10.29 -1.52 27.97
C LYS A 212 -9.57 -2.68 28.65
N ALA A 213 -8.49 -3.20 28.06
CA ALA A 213 -7.72 -4.29 28.62
C ALA A 213 -6.84 -3.87 29.82
N GLU A 214 -6.72 -2.56 30.09
CA GLU A 214 -6.02 -2.01 31.26
C GLU A 214 -6.91 -1.86 32.51
N GLY A 215 -8.22 -2.09 32.40
CA GLY A 215 -9.20 -2.04 33.50
C GLY A 215 -9.72 -3.41 33.91
#